data_AF-A0A974YM28-F1
#
_entry.id   AF-A0A974YM28-F1
#
_cell.length_a   1.000
_cell.length_b   1.000
_cell.length_c   1.000
_cell.angle_alpha   90.00
_cell.angle_beta   90.00
_cell.angle_gamma   90.00
#
_symmetry.space_group_name_H-M   'P 1'
#
loop_
_entity.id
_entity.type
_entity.pdbx_description
1 polymer ?
#
loop_
_entity_poly.entity_id
_entity_poly.type
_entity_poly.pdbx_seq_one_letter_code
_entity_poly.pdbx_strand_id
1 'polypeptide(L)'
;MFYLISTYWPHILFVISIAMGAAAAIHAAMTKEEVRAAIGWVGVIILSPIVGAVLYAIAGVNRIRRKSLSLRRDALLPEDELDELETFDADAETVIGGFGYRFAALQTLGDRVARNPLTTGNTIDMLENGDDAYRAMKTAIDGAARSVLLETYIFDRDKIGLRIADALIAAVKRGVEVRVLIDAVGARYSVPSILGYLSEGGVTVSVFNGNVIMGLRLPYANLRTHRKIVIVDGRMALTGGMNIREGFSEEISGEGYARDTHFSVTGPAVADLFDVAAEDWRFATGELLNGEPWRIETPEREPGDPVFMRVVASGPDRSVETNHKMLMGAFSVARKSIRIMSPYFLPDRELISALVTAARRGVEVDIVVPAVNNLMLVDRAMTAQFDQILKNYCRIWRATGSFSHSKLLTVDGAWAYVGSSNIDPRSLRLNFEIDLEVFNEGFAAEIDEHLEELLRTATPVTLEGLRSRPFYVRLVEKVLWLGSPYL
;
A
#
# COMPACT_ATOMS: atom_id res chain seq x y z
N MET A 1 50.68 -9.74 -11.98
CA MET A 1 49.21 -9.77 -11.88
C MET A 1 48.57 -10.45 -13.09
N PHE A 2 48.80 -9.97 -14.33
CA PHE A 2 48.20 -10.55 -15.54
C PHE A 2 48.53 -12.04 -15.75
N TYR A 3 49.80 -12.44 -15.59
CA TYR A 3 50.23 -13.83 -15.69
C TYR A 3 49.55 -14.77 -14.69
N LEU A 4 49.31 -14.28 -13.46
CA LEU A 4 48.68 -15.07 -12.40
C LEU A 4 47.20 -15.29 -12.70
N ILE A 5 46.52 -14.24 -13.18
CA ILE A 5 45.12 -14.31 -13.61
C ILE A 5 45.01 -15.23 -14.84
N SER A 6 45.83 -15.04 -15.87
CA SER A 6 45.75 -15.85 -17.09
C SER A 6 46.04 -17.33 -16.86
N THR A 7 46.89 -17.66 -15.89
CA THR A 7 47.28 -19.05 -15.58
C THR A 7 46.26 -19.74 -14.66
N TYR A 8 45.73 -19.02 -13.66
CA TYR A 8 44.90 -19.62 -12.62
C TYR A 8 43.42 -19.22 -12.68
N TRP A 9 42.96 -18.54 -13.73
CA TRP A 9 41.55 -18.11 -13.83
C TRP A 9 40.52 -19.21 -13.54
N PRO A 10 40.69 -20.50 -13.91
CA PRO A 10 39.69 -21.53 -13.60
C PRO A 10 39.62 -21.84 -12.10
N HIS A 11 40.77 -21.81 -11.42
CA HIS A 11 40.87 -22.09 -9.98
C HIS A 11 40.33 -20.90 -9.19
N ILE A 12 40.65 -19.68 -9.63
CA ILE A 12 40.10 -18.44 -9.08
C ILE A 12 38.58 -18.43 -9.24
N LEU A 13 38.06 -18.77 -10.43
CA LEU A 13 36.63 -18.83 -10.69
C LEU A 13 35.94 -19.89 -9.84
N PHE A 14 36.55 -21.07 -9.66
CA PHE A 14 36.04 -22.14 -8.81
C PHE A 14 35.94 -21.71 -7.33
N VAL A 15 36.99 -21.10 -6.79
CA VAL A 15 37.01 -20.60 -5.41
C VAL A 15 35.96 -19.50 -5.23
N ILE A 16 35.87 -18.55 -6.17
CA ILE A 16 34.83 -17.50 -6.16
C ILE A 16 33.43 -18.12 -6.21
N SER A 17 33.22 -19.10 -7.09
CA SER A 17 31.96 -19.83 -7.24
C SER A 17 31.54 -20.49 -5.94
N ILE A 18 32.43 -21.22 -5.27
CA ILE A 18 32.15 -21.86 -3.97
C ILE A 18 31.90 -20.81 -2.89
N ALA A 19 32.75 -19.79 -2.78
CA ALA A 19 32.63 -18.77 -1.74
C ALA A 19 31.30 -18.00 -1.87
N MET A 20 30.98 -17.51 -3.08
CA MET A 20 29.73 -16.81 -3.35
C MET A 20 28.52 -17.72 -3.16
N GLY A 21 28.57 -18.94 -3.70
CA GLY A 21 27.48 -19.90 -3.61
C GLY A 21 27.19 -20.33 -2.17
N ALA A 22 28.22 -20.71 -1.41
CA ALA A 22 28.07 -21.11 -0.01
C ALA A 22 27.55 -19.94 0.84
N ALA A 23 28.12 -18.74 0.70
CA ALA A 23 27.65 -17.57 1.44
C ALA A 23 26.19 -17.24 1.12
N ALA A 24 25.82 -17.23 -0.17
CA ALA A 24 24.45 -16.96 -0.59
C ALA A 24 23.47 -18.05 -0.14
N ALA A 25 23.83 -19.33 -0.25
CA ALA A 25 22.98 -20.45 0.16
C ALA A 25 22.79 -20.49 1.69
N ILE A 26 23.85 -20.26 2.46
CA ILE A 26 23.77 -20.13 3.93
C ILE A 26 22.87 -18.94 4.27
N HIS A 27 23.08 -17.78 3.63
CA HIS A 27 22.23 -16.62 3.86
C HIS A 27 20.77 -16.92 3.53
N ALA A 28 20.47 -17.55 2.41
CA ALA A 28 19.11 -17.96 2.02
C ALA A 28 18.49 -18.92 3.03
N ALA A 29 19.21 -19.96 3.45
CA ALA A 29 18.74 -20.94 4.42
C ALA A 29 18.49 -20.33 5.81
N MET A 30 19.30 -19.36 6.23
CA MET A 30 19.22 -18.76 7.56
C MET A 30 18.27 -17.56 7.66
N THR A 31 17.88 -16.94 6.54
CA THR A 31 17.08 -15.70 6.55
C THR A 31 15.70 -15.83 5.93
N LYS A 32 15.45 -16.87 5.12
CA LYS A 32 14.13 -17.10 4.54
C LYS A 32 13.24 -17.83 5.53
N GLU A 33 12.13 -17.19 5.89
CA GLU A 33 11.13 -17.75 6.81
C GLU A 33 10.26 -18.82 6.13
N GLU A 34 10.02 -18.67 4.81
CA GLU A 34 9.30 -19.68 4.03
C GLU A 34 10.25 -20.76 3.48
N VAL A 35 10.01 -22.01 3.89
CA VAL A 35 10.77 -23.18 3.44
C VAL A 35 10.79 -23.32 1.91
N ARG A 36 9.67 -23.05 1.23
CA ARG A 36 9.58 -23.15 -0.24
C ARG A 36 10.49 -22.14 -0.93
N ALA A 37 10.48 -20.89 -0.45
CA ALA A 37 11.36 -19.84 -0.96
C ALA A 37 12.84 -20.14 -0.64
N ALA A 38 13.14 -20.64 0.56
CA ALA A 38 14.48 -21.03 0.96
C ALA A 38 15.03 -22.13 0.04
N ILE A 39 14.28 -23.22 -0.16
CA ILE A 39 14.67 -24.33 -1.05
C ILE A 39 14.84 -23.83 -2.49
N GLY A 40 13.94 -22.98 -2.99
CA GLY A 40 14.03 -22.43 -4.34
C GLY A 40 15.34 -21.66 -4.55
N TRP A 41 15.66 -20.73 -3.65
CA TRP A 41 16.88 -19.95 -3.73
C TRP A 41 18.15 -20.79 -3.52
N VAL A 42 18.17 -21.65 -2.51
CA VAL A 42 19.30 -22.57 -2.27
C VAL A 42 19.52 -23.47 -3.48
N GLY A 43 18.46 -24.01 -4.08
CA GLY A 43 18.54 -24.83 -5.29
C GLY A 43 19.14 -24.07 -6.49
N VAL A 44 18.65 -22.85 -6.77
CA VAL A 44 19.20 -22.00 -7.85
C VAL A 44 20.67 -21.68 -7.61
N ILE A 45 21.06 -21.39 -6.37
CA ILE A 45 22.44 -21.10 -5.99
C ILE A 45 23.32 -22.36 -6.13
N ILE A 46 22.85 -23.53 -5.71
CA ILE A 46 23.65 -24.77 -5.84
C ILE A 46 23.85 -25.14 -7.32
N LEU A 47 22.81 -24.99 -8.15
CA LEU A 47 22.87 -25.33 -9.58
C LEU A 47 23.71 -24.32 -10.38
N SER A 48 23.75 -23.06 -9.95
CA SER A 48 24.57 -22.02 -10.57
C SER A 48 25.12 -21.07 -9.49
N PRO A 49 26.28 -21.38 -8.88
CA PRO A 49 26.74 -20.64 -7.69
C PRO A 49 27.01 -19.16 -7.91
N ILE A 50 27.53 -18.77 -9.08
CA ILE A 50 27.80 -17.37 -9.39
C ILE A 50 26.49 -16.66 -9.79
N VAL A 51 25.82 -17.15 -10.83
CA VAL A 51 24.61 -16.49 -11.36
C VAL A 51 23.49 -16.54 -10.33
N GLY A 52 23.27 -17.68 -9.68
CA GLY A 52 22.29 -17.85 -8.63
C GLY A 52 22.55 -16.98 -7.39
N ALA A 53 23.81 -16.81 -6.97
CA ALA A 53 24.14 -15.87 -5.89
C ALA A 53 23.84 -14.42 -6.29
N VAL A 54 24.14 -14.02 -7.53
CA VAL A 54 23.82 -12.67 -8.04
C VAL A 54 22.30 -12.46 -8.12
N LEU A 55 21.56 -13.42 -8.67
CA LEU A 55 20.09 -13.37 -8.72
C LEU A 55 19.48 -13.30 -7.33
N TYR A 56 20.01 -14.09 -6.38
CA TYR A 56 19.59 -14.05 -4.97
C TYR A 56 19.87 -12.70 -4.33
N ALA A 57 21.03 -12.09 -4.60
CA ALA A 57 21.36 -10.77 -4.07
C ALA A 57 20.42 -9.67 -4.60
N ILE A 58 19.93 -9.80 -5.85
CA ILE A 58 19.05 -8.82 -6.49
C ILE A 58 17.57 -9.02 -6.10
N ALA A 59 17.08 -10.26 -6.08
CA ALA A 59 15.65 -10.56 -5.96
C ALA A 59 15.29 -11.44 -4.75
N GLY A 60 16.29 -12.03 -4.08
CA GLY A 60 16.11 -12.88 -2.92
C GLY A 60 16.25 -12.13 -1.58
N VAL A 61 17.06 -11.08 -1.51
CA VAL A 61 17.22 -10.28 -0.29
C VAL A 61 16.16 -9.17 -0.25
N ASN A 62 15.02 -9.45 0.41
CA ASN A 62 13.82 -8.59 0.39
C ASN A 62 13.53 -7.88 1.72
N ARG A 63 14.54 -7.68 2.58
CA ARG A 63 14.34 -7.02 3.88
C ARG A 63 15.33 -5.89 4.06
N ILE A 64 14.80 -4.70 4.31
CA ILE A 64 15.61 -3.56 4.72
C ILE A 64 15.74 -3.57 6.24
N ARG A 65 16.98 -3.55 6.73
CA ARG A 65 17.24 -3.02 8.07
C ARG A 65 17.44 -1.52 7.92
N ARG A 66 16.35 -0.73 7.99
CA ARG A 66 16.49 0.73 8.16
C ARG A 66 17.19 0.90 9.52
N LYS A 67 18.46 1.28 9.49
CA LYS A 67 19.21 1.71 10.69
C LYS A 67 18.74 3.11 11.14
N SER A 68 18.00 3.82 10.28
CA SER A 68 17.31 5.06 10.60
C SER A 68 16.04 4.76 11.39
N LEU A 69 16.15 4.97 12.71
CA LEU A 69 15.19 5.72 13.51
C LEU A 69 13.72 5.41 13.18
N SER A 70 13.15 4.44 13.90
CA SER A 70 11.74 4.52 14.26
C SER A 70 11.57 5.79 15.10
N LEU A 71 11.37 6.92 14.44
CA LEU A 71 10.80 8.09 15.09
C LEU A 71 9.37 7.63 15.36
N ARG A 72 9.07 7.32 16.63
CA ARG A 72 7.70 7.52 17.11
C ARG A 72 7.39 9.01 16.95
N ARG A 73 6.11 9.39 17.01
CA ARG A 73 5.67 10.80 17.06
C ARG A 73 6.65 11.65 17.90
N ASP A 74 7.12 11.09 19.02
CA ASP A 74 8.20 11.50 19.95
C ASP A 74 9.42 12.22 19.36
N ALA A 75 9.78 11.98 18.10
CA ALA A 75 11.00 12.53 17.52
C ALA A 75 10.80 13.46 16.33
N LEU A 76 9.55 13.72 15.95
CA LEU A 76 9.16 14.75 14.98
C LEU A 76 8.31 15.84 15.64
N LEU A 77 7.42 15.46 16.55
CA LEU A 77 6.49 16.38 17.21
C LEU A 77 7.05 16.87 18.55
N PRO A 78 6.80 18.14 18.92
CA PRO A 78 7.00 18.65 20.27
C PRO A 78 6.25 17.85 21.34
N GLU A 79 6.77 17.80 22.57
CA GLU A 79 6.16 17.06 23.69
C GLU A 79 4.71 17.48 23.99
N ASP A 80 4.39 18.77 23.85
CA ASP A 80 3.05 19.29 24.07
C ASP A 80 2.04 18.85 22.99
N GLU A 81 2.47 18.75 21.73
CA GLU A 81 1.62 18.20 20.65
C GLU A 81 1.35 16.70 20.87
N LEU A 82 2.33 15.97 21.41
CA LEU A 82 2.19 14.55 21.72
C LEU A 82 1.21 14.30 22.84
N ASP A 83 1.39 15.00 23.97
CA ASP A 83 0.52 14.88 25.13
C ASP A 83 -0.94 15.17 24.76
N GLU A 84 -1.18 16.17 23.89
CA GLU A 84 -2.51 16.47 23.38
C GLU A 84 -3.06 15.35 22.49
N LEU A 85 -2.28 14.82 21.54
CA LEU A 85 -2.70 13.74 20.66
C LEU A 85 -2.94 12.42 21.39
N GLU A 86 -2.19 12.12 22.46
CA GLU A 86 -2.40 10.92 23.29
C GLU A 86 -3.75 10.92 24.00
N THR A 87 -4.37 12.09 24.23
CA THR A 87 -5.72 12.15 24.80
C THR A 87 -6.79 11.55 23.88
N PHE A 88 -6.51 11.45 22.58
CA PHE A 88 -7.41 10.88 21.59
C PHE A 88 -7.26 9.37 21.43
N ASP A 89 -6.26 8.74 22.05
CA ASP A 89 -6.06 7.29 21.95
C ASP A 89 -7.28 6.55 22.47
N ALA A 90 -7.84 5.68 21.64
CA ALA A 90 -9.00 4.90 21.99
C ALA A 90 -8.61 3.84 23.04
N ASP A 91 -9.30 3.85 24.18
CA ASP A 91 -9.17 2.77 25.15
C ASP A 91 -10.06 1.57 24.79
N ALA A 92 -9.85 0.44 25.48
CA ALA A 92 -10.62 -0.77 25.23
C ALA A 92 -12.09 -0.63 25.66
N GLU A 93 -12.39 0.15 26.69
CA GLU A 93 -13.76 0.32 27.19
C GLU A 93 -14.64 1.05 26.17
N THR A 94 -14.07 2.08 25.54
CA THR A 94 -14.69 2.88 24.49
C THR A 94 -14.96 2.03 23.25
N VAL A 95 -14.00 1.20 22.83
CA VAL A 95 -14.22 0.26 21.71
C VAL A 95 -15.25 -0.83 22.06
N ILE A 96 -15.24 -1.35 23.30
CA ILE A 96 -16.26 -2.31 23.75
C ILE A 96 -17.65 -1.67 23.74
N GLY A 97 -17.78 -0.43 24.21
CA GLY A 97 -19.03 0.32 24.25
C GLY A 97 -19.60 0.59 22.85
N GLY A 98 -18.76 0.95 21.88
CA GLY A 98 -19.17 1.26 20.52
C GLY A 98 -19.34 0.05 19.59
N PHE A 99 -18.46 -0.95 19.70
CA PHE A 99 -18.33 -2.02 18.70
C PHE A 99 -18.33 -3.44 19.31
N GLY A 100 -18.13 -3.55 20.62
CA GLY A 100 -18.16 -4.81 21.36
C GLY A 100 -16.82 -5.54 21.47
N TYR A 101 -16.78 -6.55 22.35
CA TYR A 101 -15.54 -7.26 22.74
C TYR A 101 -14.69 -7.80 21.60
N ARG A 102 -15.31 -8.24 20.50
CA ARG A 102 -14.57 -8.81 19.35
C ARG A 102 -13.71 -7.75 18.65
N PHE A 103 -14.19 -6.51 18.62
CA PHE A 103 -13.50 -5.40 17.99
C PHE A 103 -12.45 -4.78 18.92
N ALA A 104 -12.65 -4.84 20.23
CA ALA A 104 -11.59 -4.57 21.20
C ALA A 104 -10.43 -5.59 21.12
N ALA A 105 -10.73 -6.86 20.82
CA ALA A 105 -9.68 -7.85 20.52
C ALA A 105 -8.91 -7.50 19.24
N LEU A 106 -9.59 -6.95 18.22
CA LEU A 106 -8.95 -6.47 16.99
C LEU A 106 -8.11 -5.21 17.23
N GLN A 107 -8.60 -4.26 18.02
CA GLN A 107 -7.83 -3.11 18.51
C GLN A 107 -6.52 -3.57 19.16
N THR A 108 -6.60 -4.50 20.13
CA THR A 108 -5.44 -5.07 20.84
C THR A 108 -4.42 -5.71 19.88
N LEU A 109 -4.90 -6.42 18.84
CA LEU A 109 -4.02 -6.97 17.82
C LEU A 109 -3.31 -5.84 17.08
N GLY A 110 -4.06 -4.87 16.57
CA GLY A 110 -3.50 -3.79 15.79
C GLY A 110 -2.55 -2.89 16.58
N ASP A 111 -2.78 -2.64 17.87
CA ASP A 111 -1.87 -1.85 18.71
C ASP A 111 -0.50 -2.53 18.89
N ARG A 112 -0.44 -3.84 18.64
CA ARG A 112 0.78 -4.64 18.71
C ARG A 112 1.48 -4.83 17.37
N VAL A 113 0.74 -4.75 16.25
CA VAL A 113 1.29 -5.00 14.92
C VAL A 113 1.52 -3.73 14.12
N ALA A 114 0.63 -2.74 14.27
CA ALA A 114 0.80 -1.41 13.73
C ALA A 114 1.73 -0.59 14.61
N ARG A 115 2.26 0.50 14.06
CA ARG A 115 3.12 1.42 14.80
C ARG A 115 2.34 2.46 15.61
N ASN A 116 1.14 2.79 15.14
CA ASN A 116 0.33 3.89 15.64
C ASN A 116 -0.90 3.34 16.39
N PRO A 117 -1.36 4.03 17.44
CA PRO A 117 -2.56 3.63 18.19
C PRO A 117 -3.83 3.82 17.35
N LEU A 118 -4.92 3.17 17.79
CA LEU A 118 -6.25 3.56 17.35
C LEU A 118 -6.65 4.86 18.04
N THR A 119 -7.07 5.87 17.27
CA THR A 119 -7.45 7.19 17.81
C THR A 119 -8.93 7.49 17.56
N THR A 120 -9.51 8.34 18.38
CA THR A 120 -10.88 8.88 18.28
C THR A 120 -10.86 10.31 17.73
N GLY A 121 -12.02 10.95 17.54
CA GLY A 121 -12.07 12.35 17.11
C GLY A 121 -11.56 12.61 15.69
N ASN A 122 -11.62 11.60 14.83
CA ASN A 122 -11.25 11.74 13.42
C ASN A 122 -12.48 12.07 12.56
N THR A 123 -12.24 12.55 11.34
CA THR A 123 -13.25 12.51 10.27
C THR A 123 -12.67 11.82 9.05
N ILE A 124 -13.55 11.19 8.26
CA ILE A 124 -13.19 10.59 6.98
C ILE A 124 -14.34 10.79 5.99
N ASP A 125 -13.99 11.30 4.82
CA ASP A 125 -14.91 11.42 3.68
C ASP A 125 -14.35 10.63 2.50
N MET A 126 -15.17 9.77 1.89
CA MET A 126 -14.79 9.02 0.69
C MET A 126 -14.91 9.90 -0.56
N LEU A 127 -13.88 9.87 -1.40
CA LEU A 127 -13.81 10.52 -2.70
C LEU A 127 -13.87 9.41 -3.75
N GLU A 128 -15.03 9.22 -4.37
CA GLU A 128 -15.37 8.02 -5.15
C GLU A 128 -14.72 7.92 -6.54
N ASN A 129 -14.21 9.04 -7.04
CA ASN A 129 -13.65 9.14 -8.39
C ASN A 129 -12.53 10.19 -8.45
N GLY A 130 -11.82 10.22 -9.57
CA GLY A 130 -10.69 11.13 -9.73
C GLY A 130 -11.08 12.60 -9.76
N ASP A 131 -12.21 12.96 -10.33
CA ASP A 131 -12.62 14.37 -10.43
C ASP A 131 -12.89 14.97 -9.04
N ASP A 132 -13.50 14.21 -8.14
CA ASP A 132 -13.71 14.62 -6.75
C ASP A 132 -12.40 14.62 -5.96
N ALA A 133 -11.56 13.60 -6.12
CA ALA A 133 -10.26 13.51 -5.45
C ALA A 133 -9.30 14.65 -5.86
N TYR A 134 -9.17 14.93 -7.16
CA TYR A 134 -8.30 15.99 -7.66
C TYR A 134 -8.83 17.38 -7.32
N ARG A 135 -10.16 17.57 -7.30
CA ARG A 135 -10.77 18.82 -6.84
C ARG A 135 -10.47 19.04 -5.36
N ALA A 136 -10.70 18.06 -4.50
CA ALA A 136 -10.41 18.15 -3.08
C ALA A 136 -8.91 18.42 -2.82
N MET A 137 -8.03 17.69 -3.51
CA MET A 137 -6.58 17.89 -3.44
C MET A 137 -6.17 19.30 -3.85
N LYS A 138 -6.68 19.79 -4.99
CA LYS A 138 -6.40 21.15 -5.45
C LYS A 138 -6.93 22.20 -4.47
N THR A 139 -8.16 22.06 -3.99
CA THR A 139 -8.76 22.98 -3.01
C THR A 139 -7.95 23.03 -1.72
N ALA A 140 -7.47 21.89 -1.22
CA ALA A 140 -6.60 21.84 -0.06
C ALA A 140 -5.28 22.59 -0.31
N ILE A 141 -4.60 22.33 -1.43
CA ILE A 141 -3.34 23.00 -1.80
C ILE A 141 -3.52 24.51 -2.02
N ASP A 142 -4.63 24.92 -2.63
CA ASP A 142 -4.95 26.34 -2.85
C ASP A 142 -5.19 27.07 -1.52
N GLY A 143 -5.79 26.38 -0.53
CA GLY A 143 -6.05 26.89 0.81
C GLY A 143 -4.85 26.82 1.77
N ALA A 144 -3.75 26.13 1.39
CA ALA A 144 -2.59 25.94 2.24
C ALA A 144 -1.94 27.28 2.64
N ALA A 145 -1.61 27.41 3.93
CA ALA A 145 -1.05 28.61 4.53
C ALA A 145 0.39 28.44 5.05
N ARG A 146 0.79 27.22 5.44
CA ARG A 146 2.08 26.90 6.05
C ARG A 146 2.86 25.89 5.24
N SER A 147 2.28 24.72 4.96
CA SER A 147 3.00 23.65 4.31
C SER A 147 2.13 22.69 3.50
N VAL A 148 2.77 22.05 2.52
CA VAL A 148 2.24 20.91 1.79
C VAL A 148 3.30 19.83 1.70
N LEU A 149 3.02 18.64 2.23
CA LEU A 149 3.82 17.44 2.01
C LEU A 149 3.03 16.48 1.11
N LEU A 150 3.57 16.18 -0.07
CA LEU A 150 2.98 15.25 -1.02
C LEU A 150 3.93 14.08 -1.24
N GLU A 151 3.44 12.87 -1.02
CA GLU A 151 4.09 11.62 -1.41
C GLU A 151 3.17 10.88 -2.37
N THR A 152 3.70 10.39 -3.50
CA THR A 152 2.91 9.57 -4.41
C THR A 152 3.75 8.58 -5.21
N TYR A 153 3.10 7.50 -5.68
CA TYR A 153 3.73 6.55 -6.58
C TYR A 153 3.89 7.17 -7.98
N ILE A 154 2.78 7.51 -8.66
CA ILE A 154 2.81 8.12 -10.00
C ILE A 154 2.24 9.53 -9.97
N PHE A 155 2.97 10.45 -10.60
CA PHE A 155 2.55 11.82 -10.88
C PHE A 155 2.90 12.11 -12.34
N ASP A 156 1.91 12.04 -13.22
CA ASP A 156 2.09 12.25 -14.66
C ASP A 156 2.06 13.74 -15.01
N ARG A 157 2.84 14.15 -16.01
CA ARG A 157 2.76 15.48 -16.62
C ARG A 157 1.68 15.56 -17.70
N ASP A 158 0.46 15.21 -17.31
CA ASP A 158 -0.74 15.30 -18.13
C ASP A 158 -1.63 16.49 -17.69
N LYS A 159 -2.87 16.58 -18.18
CA LYS A 159 -3.75 17.72 -17.84
C LYS A 159 -4.07 17.80 -16.35
N ILE A 160 -4.30 16.65 -15.70
CA ILE A 160 -4.58 16.62 -14.26
C ILE A 160 -3.31 16.92 -13.48
N GLY A 161 -2.20 16.30 -13.85
CA GLY A 161 -0.95 16.52 -13.14
C GLY A 161 -0.45 17.95 -13.26
N LEU A 162 -0.60 18.60 -14.41
CA LEU A 162 -0.30 20.03 -14.56
C LEU A 162 -1.20 20.90 -13.66
N ARG A 163 -2.50 20.59 -13.53
CA ARG A 163 -3.40 21.31 -12.61
C ARG A 163 -2.92 21.25 -11.16
N ILE A 164 -2.50 20.08 -10.69
CA ILE A 164 -1.98 19.90 -9.33
C ILE A 164 -0.60 20.55 -9.18
N ALA A 165 0.30 20.38 -10.16
CA ALA A 165 1.62 21.00 -10.14
C ALA A 165 1.55 22.53 -10.12
N ASP A 166 0.66 23.13 -10.92
CA ASP A 166 0.44 24.57 -10.94
C ASP A 166 -0.08 25.07 -9.59
N ALA A 167 -0.94 24.31 -8.90
CA ALA A 167 -1.41 24.64 -7.56
C ALA A 167 -0.27 24.60 -6.53
N LEU A 168 0.61 23.59 -6.59
CA LEU A 168 1.80 23.49 -5.73
C LEU A 168 2.78 24.65 -5.98
N ILE A 169 3.03 24.98 -7.25
CA ILE A 169 3.87 26.12 -7.65
C ILE A 169 3.25 27.44 -7.16
N ALA A 170 1.93 27.57 -7.25
CA ALA A 170 1.23 28.73 -6.72
C ALA A 170 1.36 28.82 -5.18
N ALA A 171 1.31 27.70 -4.46
CA ALA A 171 1.52 27.66 -3.01
C ALA A 171 2.93 28.12 -2.64
N VAL A 172 3.97 27.64 -3.33
CA VAL A 172 5.36 28.13 -3.14
C VAL A 172 5.45 29.65 -3.35
N LYS A 173 4.79 30.18 -4.39
CA LYS A 173 4.76 31.64 -4.66
C LYS A 173 4.06 32.45 -3.56
N ARG A 174 3.14 31.83 -2.80
CA ARG A 174 2.51 32.43 -1.62
C ARG A 174 3.38 32.34 -0.36
N GLY A 175 4.50 31.62 -0.40
CA GLY A 175 5.40 31.41 0.74
C GLY A 175 5.13 30.12 1.53
N VAL A 176 4.31 29.20 1.01
CA VAL A 176 4.04 27.90 1.62
C VAL A 176 5.25 26.97 1.42
N GLU A 177 5.66 26.25 2.46
CA GLU A 177 6.70 25.22 2.37
C GLU A 177 6.16 23.97 1.68
N VAL A 178 6.63 23.68 0.47
CA VAL A 178 6.15 22.52 -0.31
C VAL A 178 7.25 21.48 -0.47
N ARG A 179 6.96 20.22 -0.14
CA ARG A 179 7.80 19.05 -0.38
C ARG A 179 7.04 18.00 -1.17
N VAL A 180 7.64 17.52 -2.26
CA VAL A 180 7.04 16.51 -3.15
C VAL A 180 7.98 15.33 -3.33
N LEU A 181 7.55 14.16 -2.87
CA LEU A 181 8.25 12.89 -3.00
C LEU A 181 7.53 11.98 -4.01
N ILE A 182 8.26 11.51 -5.02
CA ILE A 182 7.72 10.59 -6.04
C ILE A 182 8.57 9.32 -6.06
N ASP A 183 7.94 8.15 -6.21
CA ASP A 183 8.68 6.89 -6.38
C ASP A 183 9.60 6.90 -7.62
N ALA A 184 10.81 6.34 -7.51
CA ALA A 184 11.78 6.31 -8.61
C ALA A 184 11.34 5.56 -9.88
N VAL A 185 10.51 4.53 -9.75
CA VAL A 185 9.93 3.86 -10.92
C VAL A 185 8.66 4.56 -11.36
N GLY A 186 7.84 4.98 -10.41
CA GLY A 186 6.64 5.77 -10.70
C GLY A 186 6.93 7.02 -11.54
N ALA A 187 7.98 7.77 -11.19
CA ALA A 187 8.45 8.95 -11.90
C ALA A 187 8.88 8.68 -13.37
N ARG A 188 9.17 7.43 -13.74
CA ARG A 188 9.54 7.04 -15.12
C ARG A 188 8.34 6.83 -16.03
N TYR A 189 7.13 6.69 -15.47
CA TYR A 189 5.92 6.60 -16.29
C TYR A 189 5.54 7.96 -16.92
N SER A 190 5.89 9.07 -16.27
CA SER A 190 5.65 10.42 -16.78
C SER A 190 6.66 10.79 -17.88
N VAL A 191 6.18 10.89 -19.13
CA VAL A 191 6.97 11.38 -20.27
C VAL A 191 6.18 12.49 -20.99
N PRO A 192 6.63 13.76 -20.97
CA PRO A 192 7.81 14.28 -20.26
C PRO A 192 7.68 14.17 -18.73
N SER A 193 8.81 14.23 -18.01
CA SER A 193 8.79 14.12 -16.54
C SER A 193 8.15 15.36 -15.89
N ILE A 194 7.36 15.13 -14.84
CA ILE A 194 6.80 16.20 -13.99
C ILE A 194 7.84 16.84 -13.07
N LEU A 195 8.90 16.10 -12.69
CA LEU A 195 9.90 16.55 -11.72
C LEU A 195 10.58 17.85 -12.14
N GLY A 196 10.94 17.96 -13.43
CA GLY A 196 11.54 19.17 -13.99
C GLY A 196 10.59 20.37 -13.90
N TYR A 197 9.31 20.16 -14.20
CA TYR A 197 8.30 21.21 -14.18
C TYR A 197 8.08 21.78 -12.77
N LEU A 198 7.99 20.90 -11.77
CA LEU A 198 7.87 21.29 -10.36
C LEU A 198 9.12 22.05 -9.87
N SER A 199 10.32 21.53 -10.18
CA SER A 199 11.59 22.13 -9.79
C SER A 199 11.81 23.52 -10.43
N GLU A 200 11.50 23.67 -11.72
CA GLU A 200 11.53 24.96 -12.43
C GLU A 200 10.54 25.98 -11.81
N GLY A 201 9.44 25.50 -11.24
CA GLY A 201 8.47 26.31 -10.50
C GLY A 201 8.85 26.61 -9.05
N GLY A 202 10.02 26.16 -8.57
CA GLY A 202 10.52 26.39 -7.21
C GLY A 202 10.04 25.39 -6.17
N VAL A 203 9.34 24.33 -6.56
CA VAL A 203 8.91 23.26 -5.64
C VAL A 203 10.09 22.37 -5.29
N THR A 204 10.29 22.11 -3.99
CA THR A 204 11.33 21.18 -3.54
C THR A 204 10.87 19.75 -3.77
N VAL A 205 11.48 19.09 -4.77
CA VAL A 205 11.14 17.73 -5.19
C VAL A 205 12.25 16.74 -4.87
N SER A 206 11.88 15.50 -4.54
CA SER A 206 12.81 14.38 -4.39
C SER A 206 12.21 13.09 -4.94
N VAL A 207 13.06 12.07 -5.09
CA VAL A 207 12.69 10.77 -5.62
C VAL A 207 12.98 9.68 -4.58
N PHE A 208 11.93 8.98 -4.15
CA PHE A 208 12.07 7.86 -3.24
C PHE A 208 12.87 6.74 -3.91
N ASN A 209 13.96 6.31 -3.26
CA ASN A 209 14.85 5.28 -3.77
C ASN A 209 15.53 5.61 -5.12
N GLY A 210 15.76 6.90 -5.43
CA GLY A 210 16.37 7.36 -6.69
C GLY A 210 17.85 6.99 -6.92
N ASN A 211 18.61 6.67 -5.87
CA ASN A 211 20.07 6.46 -5.93
C ASN A 211 20.51 5.03 -6.31
N VAL A 212 19.66 4.23 -6.96
CA VAL A 212 19.97 2.82 -7.29
C VAL A 212 21.16 2.70 -8.26
N ILE A 213 21.41 3.69 -9.10
CA ILE A 213 22.44 3.61 -10.16
C ILE A 213 23.82 4.09 -9.68
N MET A 214 23.91 4.97 -8.68
CA MET A 214 25.17 5.66 -8.31
C MET A 214 25.89 5.07 -7.06
N GLY A 215 25.85 3.74 -6.83
CA GLY A 215 26.73 3.11 -5.83
C GLY A 215 26.20 1.90 -5.04
N LEU A 216 25.85 0.80 -5.72
CA LEU A 216 25.57 -0.53 -5.11
C LEU A 216 24.50 -0.54 -3.99
N ARG A 217 23.29 -0.08 -4.34
CA ARG A 217 22.05 -0.30 -3.58
C ARG A 217 21.15 -1.36 -4.25
N LEU A 218 21.74 -2.41 -4.83
CA LEU A 218 21.03 -3.48 -5.57
C LEU A 218 19.89 -4.16 -4.79
N PRO A 219 19.99 -4.44 -3.46
CA PRO A 219 18.89 -5.05 -2.69
C PRO A 219 17.67 -4.12 -2.56
N TYR A 220 17.86 -2.81 -2.76
CA TYR A 220 16.80 -1.83 -2.66
C TYR A 220 16.04 -1.64 -3.96
N ALA A 221 16.53 -2.18 -5.08
CA ALA A 221 15.99 -1.92 -6.40
C ALA A 221 14.52 -2.35 -6.56
N ASN A 222 14.04 -3.32 -5.78
CA ASN A 222 12.66 -3.81 -5.85
C ASN A 222 11.66 -3.06 -4.97
N LEU A 223 12.15 -2.19 -4.09
CA LEU A 223 11.34 -1.48 -3.12
C LEU A 223 10.73 -0.25 -3.77
N ARG A 224 9.46 -0.04 -3.48
CA ARG A 224 8.68 1.08 -3.99
C ARG A 224 7.91 1.71 -2.86
N THR A 225 7.81 3.03 -2.86
CA THR A 225 6.70 3.65 -2.14
C THR A 225 5.47 3.56 -3.02
N HIS A 226 4.46 2.87 -2.53
CA HIS A 226 3.15 2.78 -3.15
C HIS A 226 2.11 3.58 -2.34
N ARG A 227 2.59 4.47 -1.46
CA ARG A 227 1.77 5.40 -0.69
C ARG A 227 1.34 6.57 -1.58
N LYS A 228 0.15 7.11 -1.33
CA LYS A 228 -0.33 8.36 -1.92
C LYS A 228 -0.89 9.19 -0.78
N ILE A 229 -0.13 10.17 -0.32
CA ILE A 229 -0.43 10.98 0.85
C ILE A 229 -0.24 12.44 0.46
N VAL A 230 -1.22 13.29 0.75
CA VAL A 230 -1.09 14.75 0.70
C VAL A 230 -1.45 15.27 2.08
N ILE A 231 -0.58 16.07 2.67
CA ILE A 231 -0.80 16.69 3.99
C ILE A 231 -0.73 18.18 3.80
N VAL A 232 -1.72 18.88 4.32
CA VAL A 232 -1.83 20.33 4.21
C VAL A 232 -1.90 20.93 5.60
N ASP A 233 -0.92 21.79 5.89
CA ASP A 233 -0.78 22.55 7.12
C ASP A 233 -0.83 21.70 8.41
N GLY A 234 -0.52 20.41 8.35
CA GLY A 234 -0.68 19.50 9.50
C GLY A 234 -2.12 19.39 10.01
N ARG A 235 -3.12 19.84 9.23
CA ARG A 235 -4.54 19.92 9.63
C ARG A 235 -5.40 18.86 8.97
N MET A 236 -5.11 18.58 7.71
CA MET A 236 -5.83 17.59 6.93
C MET A 236 -4.89 16.76 6.09
N ALA A 237 -5.33 15.56 5.76
CA ALA A 237 -4.64 14.68 4.83
C ALA A 237 -5.59 14.11 3.79
N LEU A 238 -5.05 13.83 2.61
CA LEU A 238 -5.70 13.03 1.58
C LEU A 238 -4.87 11.77 1.35
N THR A 239 -5.50 10.60 1.36
CA THR A 239 -4.82 9.32 1.13
C THR A 239 -5.72 8.28 0.47
N GLY A 240 -5.16 7.24 -0.14
CA GLY A 240 -5.94 6.17 -0.79
C GLY A 240 -5.23 5.48 -1.96
N GLY A 241 -6.01 4.98 -2.93
CA GLY A 241 -5.49 4.18 -4.05
C GLY A 241 -4.98 4.99 -5.25
N MET A 242 -5.41 6.25 -5.36
CA MET A 242 -5.32 7.03 -6.59
C MET A 242 -3.93 7.65 -6.83
N ASN A 243 -3.40 7.44 -8.04
CA ASN A 243 -2.23 8.16 -8.54
C ASN A 243 -2.65 9.47 -9.22
N ILE A 244 -1.75 10.44 -9.36
CA ILE A 244 -2.06 11.73 -10.02
C ILE A 244 -1.90 11.59 -11.53
N ARG A 245 -3.01 11.24 -12.21
CA ARG A 245 -3.06 10.96 -13.66
C ARG A 245 -4.45 11.25 -14.25
N GLU A 246 -4.51 11.72 -15.49
CA GLU A 246 -5.75 12.03 -16.19
C GLU A 246 -6.63 10.80 -16.46
N GLY A 247 -6.04 9.60 -16.43
CA GLY A 247 -6.76 8.34 -16.60
C GLY A 247 -7.81 8.05 -15.53
N PHE A 248 -7.79 8.74 -14.38
CA PHE A 248 -8.83 8.63 -13.33
C PHE A 248 -9.90 9.74 -13.42
N SER A 249 -9.73 10.71 -14.32
CA SER A 249 -10.65 11.83 -14.49
C SER A 249 -11.66 11.53 -15.59
N GLU A 250 -12.94 11.54 -15.25
CA GLU A 250 -14.02 11.41 -16.25
C GLU A 250 -14.07 12.66 -17.13
N GLU A 251 -13.86 13.85 -16.54
CA GLU A 251 -13.76 15.13 -17.27
C GLU A 251 -12.76 15.06 -18.43
N ILE A 252 -11.60 14.42 -18.21
CA ILE A 252 -10.52 14.35 -19.21
C ILE A 252 -10.59 13.10 -20.09
N SER A 253 -10.89 11.93 -19.51
CA SER A 253 -10.80 10.63 -20.18
C SER A 253 -12.13 10.08 -20.69
N GLY A 254 -13.25 10.76 -20.41
CA GLY A 254 -14.59 10.31 -20.79
C GLY A 254 -14.95 8.96 -20.18
N GLU A 255 -15.80 8.18 -20.87
CA GLU A 255 -16.34 6.90 -20.38
C GLU A 255 -15.27 5.83 -20.06
N GLY A 256 -14.05 5.97 -20.59
CA GLY A 256 -12.95 5.02 -20.40
C GLY A 256 -12.11 5.23 -19.13
N TYR A 257 -12.44 6.20 -18.28
CA TYR A 257 -11.67 6.52 -17.07
C TYR A 257 -11.63 5.34 -16.09
N ALA A 258 -10.49 5.12 -15.44
CA ALA A 258 -10.39 4.20 -14.33
C ALA A 258 -11.04 4.82 -13.08
N ARG A 259 -11.76 4.01 -12.31
CA ARG A 259 -12.28 4.38 -10.99
C ARG A 259 -11.25 4.04 -9.92
N ASP A 260 -11.20 4.82 -8.86
CA ASP A 260 -10.41 4.54 -7.65
C ASP A 260 -11.00 5.38 -6.52
N THR A 261 -10.76 4.99 -5.28
CA THR A 261 -11.18 5.74 -4.10
C THR A 261 -10.00 6.45 -3.46
N HIS A 262 -10.26 7.66 -2.99
CA HIS A 262 -9.38 8.43 -2.13
C HIS A 262 -10.17 8.90 -0.90
N PHE A 263 -9.50 9.39 0.13
CA PHE A 263 -10.12 9.72 1.40
C PHE A 263 -9.57 11.04 1.90
N SER A 264 -10.46 11.96 2.29
CA SER A 264 -10.12 13.17 3.02
C SER A 264 -10.24 12.90 4.51
N VAL A 265 -9.19 13.20 5.27
CA VAL A 265 -9.06 12.87 6.68
C VAL A 265 -8.69 14.11 7.48
N THR A 266 -9.36 14.31 8.62
CA THR A 266 -8.96 15.29 9.65
C THR A 266 -8.95 14.63 11.03
N GLY A 267 -8.28 15.26 11.99
CA GLY A 267 -8.13 14.76 13.35
C GLY A 267 -6.78 14.09 13.60
N PRO A 268 -6.63 13.35 14.72
CA PRO A 268 -5.34 12.80 15.16
C PRO A 268 -4.61 11.92 14.13
N ALA A 269 -5.33 11.24 13.24
CA ALA A 269 -4.75 10.42 12.18
C ALA A 269 -3.87 11.22 11.20
N VAL A 270 -4.03 12.55 11.12
CA VAL A 270 -3.16 13.42 10.29
C VAL A 270 -1.72 13.40 10.79
N ALA A 271 -1.50 13.37 12.11
CA ALA A 271 -0.17 13.28 12.71
C ALA A 271 0.53 11.98 12.28
N ASP A 272 -0.20 10.88 12.29
CA ASP A 272 0.33 9.57 11.90
C ASP A 272 0.66 9.49 10.40
N LEU A 273 -0.19 10.06 9.54
CA LEU A 273 0.10 10.18 8.11
C LEU A 273 1.32 11.07 7.86
N PHE A 274 1.46 12.15 8.64
CA PHE A 274 2.62 13.04 8.60
C PHE A 274 3.90 12.33 8.97
N ASP A 275 3.91 11.62 10.09
CA ASP A 275 5.08 10.87 10.54
C ASP A 275 5.57 9.89 9.47
N VAL A 276 4.66 9.17 8.82
CA VAL A 276 4.99 8.22 7.75
C VAL A 276 5.62 8.93 6.55
N ALA A 277 4.98 9.97 6.04
CA ALA A 277 5.45 10.71 4.86
C ALA A 277 6.76 11.48 5.16
N ALA A 278 6.90 12.04 6.36
CA ALA A 278 8.10 12.73 6.81
C ALA A 278 9.29 11.77 7.01
N GLU A 279 9.04 10.52 7.49
CA GLU A 279 10.07 9.49 7.56
C GLU A 279 10.61 9.15 6.17
N ASP A 280 9.72 9.00 5.18
CA ASP A 280 10.12 8.67 3.80
C ASP A 280 10.79 9.86 3.10
N TRP A 281 10.37 11.10 3.38
CA TRP A 281 11.09 12.30 2.97
C TRP A 281 12.52 12.30 3.53
N ARG A 282 12.67 12.13 4.84
CA ARG A 282 13.97 12.07 5.52
C ARG A 282 14.83 10.94 5.00
N PHE A 283 14.24 9.79 4.70
CA PHE A 283 14.97 8.67 4.10
C PHE A 283 15.54 9.02 2.71
N ALA A 284 14.79 9.78 1.91
CA ALA A 284 15.19 10.19 0.57
C ALA A 284 16.21 11.35 0.57
N THR A 285 16.03 12.35 1.44
CA THR A 285 16.77 13.63 1.40
C THR A 285 17.73 13.85 2.56
N GLY A 286 17.49 13.21 3.71
CA GLY A 286 18.16 13.50 4.97
C GLY A 286 17.61 14.71 5.73
N GLU A 287 16.65 15.45 5.15
CA GLU A 287 16.00 16.59 5.80
C GLU A 287 15.01 16.12 6.86
N LEU A 288 15.01 16.80 8.01
CA LEU A 288 14.00 16.63 9.05
C LEU A 288 12.92 17.70 8.86
N LEU A 289 11.67 17.28 8.69
CA LEU A 289 10.54 18.20 8.57
C LEU A 289 10.04 18.56 9.98
N ASN A 290 10.51 19.69 10.52
CA ASN A 290 10.18 20.16 11.86
C ASN A 290 10.01 21.68 11.92
N GLY A 291 9.53 22.18 13.06
CA GLY A 291 9.26 23.61 13.29
C GLY A 291 7.90 24.06 12.76
N GLU A 292 7.63 25.37 12.85
CA GLU A 292 6.31 25.97 12.60
C GLU A 292 5.62 25.55 11.30
N PRO A 293 6.29 25.43 10.14
CA PRO A 293 5.60 25.02 8.92
C PRO A 293 5.02 23.60 9.00
N TRP A 294 5.63 22.72 9.79
CA TRP A 294 5.33 21.29 9.85
C TRP A 294 4.61 20.88 11.14
N ARG A 295 4.13 21.86 11.92
CA ARG A 295 3.33 21.64 13.12
C ARG A 295 2.00 20.95 12.78
N ILE A 296 1.58 20.02 13.64
CA ILE A 296 0.25 19.40 13.55
C ILE A 296 -0.77 20.31 14.22
N GLU A 297 -1.91 20.54 13.55
CA GLU A 297 -3.01 21.29 14.15
C GLU A 297 -3.74 20.43 15.18
N THR A 298 -4.16 21.07 16.27
CA THR A 298 -5.05 20.46 17.25
C THR A 298 -6.35 20.02 16.56
N PRO A 299 -6.81 18.78 16.78
CA PRO A 299 -8.08 18.30 16.23
C PRO A 299 -9.26 19.21 16.59
N GLU A 300 -10.16 19.48 15.64
CA GLU A 300 -11.38 20.26 15.89
C GLU A 300 -12.44 19.49 16.70
N ARG A 301 -12.30 18.17 16.76
CA ARG A 301 -13.21 17.24 17.45
C ARG A 301 -12.70 16.93 18.85
N GLU A 302 -13.59 16.47 19.71
CA GLU A 302 -13.24 16.10 21.09
C GLU A 302 -12.80 14.63 21.18
N PRO A 303 -11.92 14.27 22.13
CA PRO A 303 -11.62 12.88 22.43
C PRO A 303 -12.87 12.05 22.71
N GLY A 304 -12.93 10.85 22.14
CA GLY A 304 -14.09 9.95 22.21
C GLY A 304 -15.15 10.18 21.12
N ASP A 305 -15.07 11.26 20.34
CA ASP A 305 -15.97 11.47 19.21
C ASP A 305 -15.90 10.30 18.20
N PRO A 306 -17.04 9.97 17.54
CA PRO A 306 -17.16 8.82 16.66
C PRO A 306 -16.24 8.92 15.44
N VAL A 307 -15.98 7.78 14.78
CA VAL A 307 -14.93 7.53 13.77
C VAL A 307 -13.59 7.27 14.45
N PHE A 308 -13.36 6.01 14.81
CA PHE A 308 -12.07 5.61 15.37
C PHE A 308 -11.18 5.17 14.22
N MET A 309 -9.96 5.70 14.15
CA MET A 309 -9.08 5.50 13.02
C MET A 309 -7.67 5.14 13.46
N ARG A 310 -7.08 4.19 12.74
CA ARG A 310 -5.66 3.87 12.86
C ARG A 310 -5.02 3.91 11.49
N VAL A 311 -3.91 4.63 11.40
CA VAL A 311 -3.05 4.63 10.21
C VAL A 311 -2.14 3.41 10.27
N VAL A 312 -2.28 2.53 9.28
CA VAL A 312 -1.55 1.28 9.16
C VAL A 312 -0.52 1.40 8.04
N ALA A 313 0.70 1.75 8.43
CA ALA A 313 1.86 1.74 7.54
C ALA A 313 2.48 0.34 7.46
N SER A 314 2.60 -0.22 6.26
CA SER A 314 3.31 -1.48 6.02
C SER A 314 4.47 -1.31 5.04
N GLY A 315 5.42 -2.22 5.09
CA GLY A 315 6.55 -2.23 4.16
C GLY A 315 7.59 -3.30 4.46
N PRO A 316 8.58 -3.46 3.57
CA PRO A 316 9.67 -4.44 3.67
C PRO A 316 10.74 -4.07 4.74
N ASP A 317 10.29 -3.61 5.92
CA ASP A 317 11.12 -3.18 7.04
C ASP A 317 10.71 -3.88 8.37
N ARG A 318 10.55 -3.14 9.47
CA ARG A 318 10.00 -3.68 10.73
C ARG A 318 8.50 -3.92 10.67
N SER A 319 7.79 -3.22 9.78
CA SER A 319 6.33 -3.31 9.56
C SER A 319 5.95 -4.39 8.54
N VAL A 320 6.87 -5.31 8.23
CA VAL A 320 6.61 -6.41 7.31
C VAL A 320 5.44 -7.25 7.85
N GLU A 321 4.50 -7.58 6.95
CA GLU A 321 3.28 -8.33 7.26
C GLU A 321 2.28 -7.62 8.20
N THR A 322 2.42 -6.32 8.47
CA THR A 322 1.44 -5.58 9.30
C THR A 322 0.04 -5.70 8.71
N ASN A 323 -0.13 -5.38 7.43
CA ASN A 323 -1.42 -5.49 6.74
C ASN A 323 -1.93 -6.93 6.72
N HIS A 324 -1.05 -7.90 6.48
CA HIS A 324 -1.41 -9.31 6.52
C HIS A 324 -2.00 -9.70 7.88
N LYS A 325 -1.35 -9.32 8.99
CA LYS A 325 -1.83 -9.58 10.35
C LYS A 325 -3.13 -8.86 10.66
N MET A 326 -3.29 -7.62 10.21
CA MET A 326 -4.55 -6.87 10.34
C MET A 326 -5.70 -7.58 9.66
N LEU A 327 -5.52 -7.99 8.40
CA LEU A 327 -6.52 -8.74 7.63
C LEU A 327 -6.86 -10.09 8.29
N MET A 328 -5.84 -10.84 8.74
CA MET A 328 -6.04 -12.09 9.47
C MET A 328 -6.86 -11.90 10.76
N GLY A 329 -6.58 -10.83 11.50
CA GLY A 329 -7.34 -10.44 12.70
C GLY A 329 -8.79 -10.13 12.38
N ALA A 330 -9.02 -9.26 11.40
CA ALA A 330 -10.35 -8.85 10.97
C ALA A 330 -11.21 -10.04 10.53
N PHE A 331 -10.65 -10.94 9.69
CA PHE A 331 -11.35 -12.15 9.24
C PHE A 331 -11.63 -13.13 10.38
N SER A 332 -10.80 -13.13 11.43
CA SER A 332 -10.99 -13.99 12.60
C SER A 332 -12.13 -13.51 13.49
N VAL A 333 -12.38 -12.20 13.57
CA VAL A 333 -13.45 -11.61 14.42
C VAL A 333 -14.77 -11.38 13.67
N ALA A 334 -14.80 -11.59 12.35
CA ALA A 334 -15.99 -11.47 11.52
C ALA A 334 -17.09 -12.47 11.91
N ARG A 335 -18.35 -11.99 11.98
CA ARG A 335 -19.52 -12.77 12.41
C ARG A 335 -20.65 -12.83 11.38
N LYS A 336 -20.80 -11.83 10.52
CA LYS A 336 -21.91 -11.66 9.58
C LYS A 336 -21.42 -11.59 8.14
N SER A 337 -20.51 -10.68 7.81
CA SER A 337 -20.04 -10.43 6.45
C SER A 337 -18.59 -9.98 6.38
N ILE A 338 -17.92 -10.36 5.30
CA ILE A 338 -16.65 -9.81 4.81
C ILE A 338 -16.89 -9.42 3.36
N ARG A 339 -16.80 -8.14 3.03
CA ARG A 339 -16.88 -7.65 1.66
C ARG A 339 -15.54 -7.04 1.27
N ILE A 340 -15.03 -7.43 0.11
CA ILE A 340 -13.72 -7.02 -0.38
C ILE A 340 -13.89 -6.52 -1.81
N MET A 341 -13.29 -5.38 -2.12
CA MET A 341 -12.99 -4.99 -3.49
C MET A 341 -11.48 -4.74 -3.62
N SER A 342 -10.88 -5.38 -4.62
CA SER A 342 -9.47 -5.20 -4.94
C SER A 342 -9.24 -5.42 -6.43
N PRO A 343 -8.45 -4.56 -7.12
CA PRO A 343 -8.10 -4.78 -8.51
C PRO A 343 -7.21 -6.01 -8.69
N TYR A 344 -6.39 -6.32 -7.69
CA TYR A 344 -5.48 -7.44 -7.69
C TYR A 344 -5.68 -8.30 -6.43
N PHE A 345 -6.54 -9.31 -6.57
CA PHE A 345 -6.86 -10.27 -5.53
C PHE A 345 -6.10 -11.58 -5.77
N LEU A 346 -4.88 -11.64 -5.25
CA LEU A 346 -3.96 -12.76 -5.31
C LEU A 346 -3.45 -13.13 -3.89
N PRO A 347 -4.36 -13.42 -2.94
CA PRO A 347 -3.99 -13.68 -1.55
C PRO A 347 -3.07 -14.90 -1.41
N ASP A 348 -2.26 -14.91 -0.35
CA ASP A 348 -1.51 -16.10 0.03
C ASP A 348 -2.42 -17.18 0.66
N ARG A 349 -1.82 -18.32 1.00
CA ARG A 349 -2.57 -19.48 1.48
C ARG A 349 -3.20 -19.22 2.85
N GLU A 350 -2.55 -18.40 3.66
CA GLU A 350 -2.95 -17.99 5.00
C GLU A 350 -4.24 -17.16 4.93
N LEU A 351 -4.27 -16.12 4.09
CA LEU A 351 -5.46 -15.30 3.87
C LEU A 351 -6.61 -16.09 3.23
N ILE A 352 -6.30 -16.97 2.27
CA ILE A 352 -7.31 -17.91 1.72
C ILE A 352 -7.91 -18.75 2.83
N SER A 353 -7.07 -19.32 3.69
CA SER A 353 -7.53 -20.20 4.78
C SER A 353 -8.38 -19.43 5.79
N ALA A 354 -8.03 -18.18 6.10
CA ALA A 354 -8.82 -17.33 6.99
C ALA A 354 -10.20 -17.00 6.41
N LEU A 355 -10.27 -16.58 5.14
CA LEU A 355 -11.54 -16.30 4.45
C LEU A 355 -12.43 -17.53 4.38
N VAL A 356 -11.85 -18.67 3.96
CA VAL A 356 -12.57 -19.95 3.89
C VAL A 356 -13.06 -20.41 5.26
N THR A 357 -12.25 -20.21 6.30
CA THR A 357 -12.65 -20.54 7.68
C THR A 357 -13.79 -19.65 8.13
N ALA A 358 -13.75 -18.34 7.85
CA ALA A 358 -14.83 -17.42 8.14
C ALA A 358 -16.13 -17.83 7.42
N ALA A 359 -16.04 -18.13 6.12
CA ALA A 359 -17.19 -18.60 5.35
C ALA A 359 -17.79 -19.89 5.92
N ARG A 360 -16.95 -20.83 6.40
CA ARG A 360 -17.40 -22.05 7.09
C ARG A 360 -18.06 -21.80 8.45
N ARG A 361 -17.81 -20.66 9.09
CA ARG A 361 -18.54 -20.22 10.31
C ARG A 361 -19.92 -19.62 9.98
N GLY A 362 -20.27 -19.48 8.70
CA GLY A 362 -21.51 -18.84 8.25
C GLY A 362 -21.38 -17.35 7.94
N VAL A 363 -20.16 -16.81 7.90
CA VAL A 363 -19.91 -15.43 7.47
C VAL A 363 -20.09 -15.36 5.95
N GLU A 364 -20.85 -14.38 5.47
CA GLU A 364 -20.97 -14.13 4.04
C GLU A 364 -19.69 -13.46 3.52
N VAL A 365 -19.03 -14.05 2.52
CA VAL A 365 -17.78 -13.53 1.97
C VAL A 365 -17.96 -13.18 0.51
N ASP A 366 -17.94 -11.89 0.19
CA ASP A 366 -18.03 -11.35 -1.16
C ASP A 366 -16.72 -10.69 -1.58
N ILE A 367 -16.17 -11.16 -2.70
CA ILE A 367 -14.95 -10.62 -3.28
C ILE A 367 -15.27 -10.07 -4.66
N VAL A 368 -15.15 -8.76 -4.82
CA VAL A 368 -15.39 -8.02 -6.05
C VAL A 368 -14.04 -7.71 -6.71
N VAL A 369 -13.91 -8.11 -7.96
CA VAL A 369 -12.74 -7.82 -8.80
C VAL A 369 -13.20 -7.22 -10.14
N PRO A 370 -12.40 -6.38 -10.81
CA PRO A 370 -12.77 -5.84 -12.12
C PRO A 370 -12.95 -6.95 -13.17
N ALA A 371 -13.94 -6.81 -14.07
CA ALA A 371 -14.11 -7.71 -15.21
C ALA A 371 -13.02 -7.49 -16.28
N VAL A 372 -12.59 -6.25 -16.46
CA VAL A 372 -11.47 -5.86 -17.31
C VAL A 372 -10.40 -5.26 -16.42
N ASN A 373 -9.17 -5.75 -16.56
CA ASN A 373 -8.05 -5.33 -15.74
C ASN A 373 -6.97 -4.68 -16.62
N ASN A 374 -6.30 -3.65 -16.13
CA ASN A 374 -5.21 -2.99 -16.84
C ASN A 374 -3.96 -3.90 -16.93
N LEU A 375 -3.80 -4.86 -16.02
CA LEU A 375 -2.70 -5.83 -16.02
C LEU A 375 -3.20 -7.25 -16.34
N MET A 376 -3.21 -7.60 -17.63
CA MET A 376 -3.68 -8.92 -18.10
C MET A 376 -2.96 -10.10 -17.45
N LEU A 377 -1.65 -9.99 -17.18
CA LEU A 377 -0.89 -11.08 -16.56
C LEU A 377 -1.36 -11.37 -15.12
N VAL A 378 -1.62 -10.30 -14.36
CA VAL A 378 -2.12 -10.38 -12.98
C VAL A 378 -3.54 -10.94 -12.99
N ASP A 379 -4.42 -10.46 -13.87
CA ASP A 379 -5.78 -10.97 -14.01
C ASP A 379 -5.84 -12.49 -14.27
N ARG A 380 -4.94 -12.99 -15.14
CA ARG A 380 -4.84 -14.43 -15.43
C ARG A 380 -4.34 -15.23 -14.22
N ALA A 381 -3.34 -14.70 -13.51
CA ALA A 381 -2.82 -15.34 -12.29
C ALA A 381 -3.90 -15.41 -11.19
N MET A 382 -4.64 -14.32 -10.96
CA MET A 382 -5.76 -14.27 -10.02
C MET A 382 -6.84 -15.28 -10.38
N THR A 383 -7.25 -15.31 -11.65
CA THR A 383 -8.29 -16.23 -12.14
C THR A 383 -7.90 -17.69 -11.91
N ALA A 384 -6.61 -18.00 -12.01
CA ALA A 384 -6.10 -19.34 -11.73
C ALA A 384 -6.27 -19.76 -10.26
N GLN A 385 -6.44 -18.82 -9.33
CA GLN A 385 -6.56 -19.05 -7.89
C GLN A 385 -8.01 -19.06 -7.38
N PHE A 386 -8.95 -18.51 -8.15
CA PHE A 386 -10.37 -18.39 -7.74
C PHE A 386 -11.02 -19.72 -7.37
N ASP A 387 -10.57 -20.84 -7.94
CA ASP A 387 -11.09 -22.16 -7.61
C ASP A 387 -10.81 -22.57 -6.15
N GLN A 388 -9.81 -21.99 -5.48
CA GLN A 388 -9.49 -22.25 -4.07
C GLN A 388 -10.48 -21.56 -3.12
N ILE A 389 -10.96 -20.38 -3.53
CA ILE A 389 -11.90 -19.55 -2.79
C ILE A 389 -13.34 -20.08 -2.98
N LEU A 390 -13.76 -20.28 -4.23
CA LEU A 390 -15.14 -20.67 -4.58
C LEU A 390 -15.55 -22.05 -4.05
N LYS A 391 -14.60 -22.95 -3.78
CA LYS A 391 -14.89 -24.30 -3.26
C LYS A 391 -15.49 -24.28 -1.84
N ASN A 392 -15.37 -23.18 -1.11
CA ASN A 392 -15.67 -23.15 0.32
C ASN A 392 -16.55 -21.95 0.73
N TYR A 393 -17.66 -21.75 0.03
CA TYR A 393 -18.73 -20.80 0.39
C TYR A 393 -18.43 -19.31 0.20
N CYS A 394 -17.22 -18.93 -0.22
CA CYS A 394 -16.93 -17.57 -0.66
C CYS A 394 -17.48 -17.32 -2.06
N ARG A 395 -17.89 -16.08 -2.34
CA ARG A 395 -18.42 -15.62 -3.62
C ARG A 395 -17.42 -14.67 -4.28
N ILE A 396 -17.20 -14.85 -5.58
CA ILE A 396 -16.37 -13.94 -6.38
C ILE A 396 -17.24 -13.33 -7.48
N TRP A 397 -17.10 -12.03 -7.65
CA TRP A 397 -17.87 -11.22 -8.58
C TRP A 397 -16.93 -10.43 -9.49
N ARG A 398 -17.20 -10.47 -10.79
CA ARG A 398 -16.52 -9.70 -11.82
C ARG A 398 -17.35 -8.47 -12.14
N ALA A 399 -17.00 -7.33 -11.55
CA ALA A 399 -17.69 -6.05 -11.75
C ALA A 399 -17.50 -5.55 -13.18
N THR A 400 -18.61 -5.21 -13.84
CA THR A 400 -18.59 -4.69 -15.23
C THR A 400 -18.42 -3.17 -15.24
N GLY A 401 -18.15 -2.61 -16.42
CA GLY A 401 -17.87 -1.18 -16.58
C GLY A 401 -16.38 -0.86 -16.54
N SER A 402 -16.06 0.38 -16.24
CA SER A 402 -14.68 0.87 -16.23
C SER A 402 -13.84 0.20 -15.14
N PHE A 403 -12.55 0.03 -15.40
CA PHE A 403 -11.63 -0.60 -14.46
C PHE A 403 -11.65 0.15 -13.13
N SER A 404 -11.92 -0.55 -12.03
CA SER A 404 -11.83 0.02 -10.68
C SER A 404 -10.55 -0.46 -9.99
N HIS A 405 -9.79 0.50 -9.48
CA HIS A 405 -8.54 0.33 -8.76
C HIS A 405 -8.69 0.59 -7.26
N SER A 406 -9.92 0.73 -6.73
CA SER A 406 -10.15 0.90 -5.30
C SER A 406 -9.62 -0.27 -4.46
N LYS A 407 -9.35 -0.04 -3.17
CA LYS A 407 -8.97 -1.10 -2.22
C LYS A 407 -9.84 -0.94 -0.99
N LEU A 408 -10.98 -1.62 -1.01
CA LEU A 408 -12.04 -1.45 -0.03
C LEU A 408 -12.31 -2.78 0.65
N LEU A 409 -12.48 -2.75 1.95
CA LEU A 409 -12.85 -3.92 2.72
C LEU A 409 -13.72 -3.51 3.90
N THR A 410 -14.81 -4.23 4.10
CA THR A 410 -15.67 -4.08 5.29
C THR A 410 -15.87 -5.41 6.00
N VAL A 411 -15.97 -5.36 7.32
CA VAL A 411 -16.34 -6.48 8.18
C VAL A 411 -17.56 -6.09 9.01
N ASP A 412 -18.62 -6.87 8.83
CA ASP A 412 -19.88 -6.78 9.57
C ASP A 412 -20.55 -5.39 9.57
N GLY A 413 -20.26 -4.53 8.58
CA GLY A 413 -20.82 -3.18 8.46
C GLY A 413 -20.39 -2.24 9.60
N ALA A 414 -19.28 -2.53 10.29
CA ALA A 414 -18.82 -1.76 11.44
C ALA A 414 -17.32 -1.41 11.39
N TRP A 415 -16.55 -2.22 10.68
CA TRP A 415 -15.11 -2.04 10.52
C TRP A 415 -14.78 -1.97 9.04
N ALA A 416 -14.02 -0.95 8.65
CA ALA A 416 -13.54 -0.74 7.30
C ALA A 416 -12.02 -0.70 7.25
N TYR A 417 -11.46 -1.12 6.12
CA TYR A 417 -10.04 -1.08 5.82
C TYR A 417 -9.83 -0.62 4.39
N VAL A 418 -9.26 0.57 4.25
CA VAL A 418 -9.19 1.29 2.98
C VAL A 418 -7.82 1.93 2.80
N GLY A 419 -7.31 2.05 1.57
CA GLY A 419 -5.99 2.64 1.38
C GLY A 419 -5.34 2.33 0.06
N SER A 420 -4.03 2.09 0.10
CA SER A 420 -3.22 1.81 -1.09
C SER A 420 -2.98 0.32 -1.34
N SER A 421 -3.21 -0.55 -0.34
CA SER A 421 -2.80 -1.95 -0.40
C SER A 421 -3.73 -2.84 -1.20
N ASN A 422 -3.17 -3.50 -2.21
CA ASN A 422 -3.82 -4.64 -2.84
C ASN A 422 -3.67 -5.91 -1.99
N ILE A 423 -4.51 -6.91 -2.26
CA ILE A 423 -4.40 -8.23 -1.63
C ILE A 423 -3.56 -9.13 -2.54
N ASP A 424 -2.30 -8.76 -2.73
CA ASP A 424 -1.32 -9.50 -3.52
C ASP A 424 0.05 -9.58 -2.78
N PRO A 425 0.94 -10.51 -3.19
CA PRO A 425 2.21 -10.72 -2.50
C PRO A 425 3.12 -9.49 -2.51
N ARG A 426 3.03 -8.64 -3.53
CA ARG A 426 3.87 -7.45 -3.67
C ARG A 426 3.44 -6.36 -2.69
N SER A 427 2.16 -6.01 -2.62
CA SER A 427 1.64 -5.03 -1.64
C SER A 427 1.85 -5.52 -0.21
N LEU A 428 1.62 -6.81 0.06
CA LEU A 428 1.71 -7.35 1.43
C LEU A 428 3.14 -7.51 1.97
N ARG A 429 4.17 -7.52 1.10
CA ARG A 429 5.55 -7.85 1.51
C ARG A 429 6.65 -6.94 0.96
N LEU A 430 6.46 -6.29 -0.19
CA LEU A 430 7.55 -5.63 -0.94
C LEU A 430 7.36 -4.14 -1.13
N ASN A 431 6.12 -3.66 -1.26
CA ASN A 431 5.85 -2.23 -1.35
C ASN A 431 5.73 -1.62 0.06
N PHE A 432 6.12 -0.36 0.19
CA PHE A 432 5.62 0.46 1.28
C PHE A 432 4.20 0.90 0.92
N GLU A 433 3.25 0.59 1.80
CA GLU A 433 1.83 0.90 1.63
C GLU A 433 1.34 1.70 2.84
N ILE A 434 0.16 2.31 2.69
CA ILE A 434 -0.54 3.06 3.73
C ILE A 434 -2.03 2.77 3.64
N ASP A 435 -2.61 2.33 4.74
CA ASP A 435 -4.03 2.03 4.84
C ASP A 435 -4.61 2.64 6.12
N LEU A 436 -5.92 2.84 6.11
CA LEU A 436 -6.71 3.35 7.21
C LEU A 436 -7.63 2.23 7.67
N GLU A 437 -7.48 1.88 8.93
CA GLU A 437 -8.47 1.10 9.65
C GLU A 437 -9.47 2.05 10.29
N VAL A 438 -10.76 1.80 10.07
CA VAL A 438 -11.83 2.67 10.55
C VAL A 438 -12.90 1.86 11.25
N PHE A 439 -13.23 2.21 12.49
CA PHE A 439 -14.38 1.71 13.22
C PHE A 439 -15.45 2.79 13.17
N ASN A 440 -16.43 2.59 12.28
CA ASN A 440 -17.59 3.46 12.13
C ASN A 440 -18.65 2.74 11.28
N GLU A 441 -19.85 2.56 11.82
CA GLU A 441 -20.93 1.87 11.11
C GLU A 441 -21.42 2.66 9.90
N GLY A 442 -21.45 4.00 9.96
CA GLY A 442 -21.87 4.86 8.86
C GLY A 442 -20.92 4.78 7.66
N PHE A 443 -19.62 4.92 7.91
CA PHE A 443 -18.59 4.82 6.87
C PHE A 443 -18.50 3.40 6.29
N ALA A 444 -18.64 2.37 7.12
CA ALA A 444 -18.70 0.99 6.63
C ALA A 444 -19.96 0.75 5.78
N ALA A 445 -21.10 1.35 6.13
CA ALA A 445 -22.32 1.30 5.33
C ALA A 445 -22.15 2.02 3.98
N GLU A 446 -21.48 3.17 3.94
CA GLU A 446 -21.16 3.91 2.70
C GLU A 446 -20.32 3.05 1.73
N ILE A 447 -19.29 2.37 2.24
CA ILE A 447 -18.50 1.43 1.43
C ILE A 447 -19.37 0.24 0.99
N ASP A 448 -20.19 -0.30 1.89
CA ASP A 448 -21.10 -1.41 1.59
C ASP A 448 -22.09 -1.05 0.47
N GLU A 449 -22.63 0.16 0.47
CA GLU A 449 -23.50 0.70 -0.58
C GLU A 449 -22.74 0.81 -1.91
N HIS A 450 -21.52 1.35 -1.91
CA HIS A 450 -20.67 1.41 -3.10
C HIS A 450 -20.40 0.01 -3.69
N LEU A 451 -20.12 -0.98 -2.83
CA LEU A 451 -19.92 -2.36 -3.26
C LEU A 451 -21.20 -3.00 -3.79
N GLU A 452 -22.35 -2.72 -3.18
CA GLU A 452 -23.66 -3.20 -3.66
C GLU A 452 -23.99 -2.67 -5.05
N GLU A 453 -23.64 -1.41 -5.35
CA GLU A 453 -23.79 -0.86 -6.70
C GLU A 453 -22.93 -1.59 -7.73
N LEU A 454 -21.67 -1.89 -7.41
CA LEU A 454 -20.80 -2.69 -8.27
C LEU A 454 -21.36 -4.11 -8.47
N LEU A 455 -21.96 -4.69 -7.43
CA LEU A 455 -22.55 -6.03 -7.47
C LEU A 455 -23.80 -6.10 -8.38
N ARG A 456 -24.58 -5.02 -8.50
CA ARG A 456 -25.79 -4.99 -9.35
C ARG A 456 -25.51 -5.31 -10.82
N THR A 457 -24.32 -4.95 -11.30
CA THR A 457 -23.89 -5.19 -12.70
C THR A 457 -22.78 -6.23 -12.79
N ALA A 458 -22.36 -6.82 -11.67
CA ALA A 458 -21.30 -7.82 -11.65
C ALA A 458 -21.78 -9.19 -12.12
N THR A 459 -20.87 -9.93 -12.74
CA THR A 459 -21.09 -11.32 -13.12
C THR A 459 -20.50 -12.25 -12.06
N PRO A 460 -21.25 -13.26 -11.56
CA PRO A 460 -20.71 -14.22 -10.61
C PRO A 460 -19.71 -15.15 -11.30
N VAL A 461 -18.59 -15.41 -10.63
CA VAL A 461 -17.63 -16.44 -11.06
C VAL A 461 -18.07 -17.78 -10.47
N THR A 462 -18.30 -18.77 -11.32
CA THR A 462 -18.71 -20.12 -10.88
C THR A 462 -17.59 -21.14 -11.08
N LEU A 463 -17.54 -22.15 -10.21
CA LEU A 463 -16.57 -23.25 -10.34
C LEU A 463 -16.75 -24.02 -11.65
N GLU A 464 -18.00 -24.19 -12.10
CA GLU A 464 -18.33 -24.78 -13.40
C GLU A 464 -17.79 -23.93 -14.55
N GLY A 465 -18.02 -22.61 -14.52
CA GLY A 465 -17.50 -21.67 -15.51
C GLY A 465 -15.97 -21.66 -15.58
N LEU A 466 -15.28 -21.75 -14.43
CA LEU A 466 -13.82 -21.85 -14.42
C LEU A 466 -13.33 -23.16 -15.07
N ARG A 467 -14.04 -24.28 -14.86
CA ARG A 467 -13.68 -25.61 -15.32
C ARG A 467 -14.01 -25.86 -16.79
N SER A 468 -15.06 -25.25 -17.33
CA SER A 468 -15.48 -25.43 -18.73
C SER A 468 -14.54 -24.78 -19.74
N ARG A 469 -13.67 -23.85 -19.29
CA ARG A 469 -12.69 -23.17 -20.15
C ARG A 469 -11.68 -24.15 -20.76
N PRO A 470 -11.20 -23.91 -22.00
CA PRO A 470 -10.26 -24.79 -22.68
C PRO A 470 -9.00 -25.07 -21.85
N PHE A 471 -8.45 -26.29 -21.97
CA PHE A 471 -7.27 -26.71 -21.21
C PHE A 471 -6.08 -25.76 -21.38
N TYR A 472 -5.79 -25.31 -22.60
CA TYR A 472 -4.66 -24.42 -22.86
C TYR A 472 -4.81 -23.07 -22.12
N VAL A 473 -6.02 -22.52 -22.03
CA VAL A 473 -6.29 -21.28 -21.27
C VAL A 473 -6.00 -21.50 -19.79
N ARG A 474 -6.54 -22.57 -19.21
CA ARG A 474 -6.33 -22.92 -17.80
C ARG A 474 -4.85 -23.20 -17.50
N LEU A 475 -4.13 -23.82 -18.44
CA LEU A 475 -2.69 -24.09 -18.30
C LEU A 475 -1.89 -22.79 -18.28
N VAL A 476 -2.14 -21.86 -19.20
CA VAL A 476 -1.46 -20.55 -19.22
C VAL A 476 -1.74 -19.77 -17.93
N GLU A 477 -2.99 -19.74 -17.47
CA GLU A 477 -3.35 -19.12 -16.19
C GLU A 477 -2.57 -19.72 -15.01
N LYS A 478 -2.46 -21.06 -14.94
CA LYS A 478 -1.67 -21.73 -13.89
C LYS A 478 -0.18 -21.45 -14.01
N VAL A 479 0.38 -21.37 -15.22
CA VAL A 479 1.79 -20.99 -15.43
C VAL A 479 2.06 -19.56 -14.98
N LEU A 480 1.17 -18.61 -15.33
CA LEU A 480 1.28 -17.23 -14.88
C LEU A 480 1.13 -17.12 -13.35
N TRP A 481 0.24 -17.90 -12.76
CA TRP A 481 0.10 -18.00 -11.30
C TRP A 481 1.36 -18.51 -10.59
N LEU A 482 2.22 -19.32 -11.23
CA LEU A 482 3.51 -19.69 -10.62
C LEU A 482 4.44 -18.47 -10.42
N GLY A 483 4.21 -17.40 -11.17
CA GLY A 483 4.91 -16.12 -11.01
C GLY A 483 4.37 -15.23 -9.88
N SER A 484 3.28 -15.61 -9.20
CA SER A 484 2.60 -14.80 -8.17
C SER A 484 3.52 -14.17 -7.11
N PRO A 485 4.60 -14.83 -6.61
CA PRO A 485 5.48 -14.20 -5.63
C PRO A 485 6.18 -12.91 -6.11
N TYR A 486 6.12 -12.62 -7.40
CA TYR A 486 6.72 -11.44 -8.05
C TYR A 486 5.70 -10.53 -8.74
N LEU A 487 4.42 -10.94 -8.78
CA LEU A 487 3.34 -10.17 -9.38
C LEU A 487 2.78 -9.15 -8.40
#